data_AF-A0A961EJ61-F1
#
_entry.id   AF-A0A961EJ61-F1
#
_cell.length_a   1.000
_cell.length_b   1.000
_cell.length_c   1.000
_cell.angle_alpha   90.00
_cell.angle_beta   90.00
_cell.angle_gamma   90.00
#
_symmetry.space_group_name_H-M   'P 1'
#
loop_
_entity.id
_entity.type
_entity.pdbx_description
1 polymer ?
#
loop_
_entity_poly.entity_id
_entity_poly.type
_entity_poly.pdbx_seq_one_letter_code
_entity_poly.pdbx_strand_id
1 'polypeptide(L)'
;SFLEFLGDAVVVAHNARFDVTFLKAAASATGNRWPDPVVIDTVLLARALVTRDEAPNHKLASLARVFHAQVTPDHRALHDAQATVDVLHGLLGRVGGLGVHTLEELATYSVRVPQATRRKRYLADDLPSAPGVYMFKDGQGRVLYVGTSV
;
A
#
# COMPACT_ATOMS: atom_id res chain seq x y z
N SER A 1 10.00 -23.88 6.10
CA SER A 1 8.89 -23.82 5.11
C SER A 1 8.78 -22.40 4.55
N PHE A 2 7.97 -22.15 3.51
CA PHE A 2 7.72 -20.76 3.05
C PHE A 2 7.13 -19.87 4.15
N LEU A 3 6.26 -20.43 5.00
CA LEU A 3 5.62 -19.68 6.09
C LEU A 3 6.63 -19.27 7.18
N GLU A 4 7.61 -20.11 7.48
CA GLU A 4 8.73 -19.74 8.38
C GLU A 4 9.61 -18.65 7.78
N PHE A 5 9.84 -18.68 6.45
CA PHE A 5 10.56 -17.62 5.75
C PHE A 5 9.77 -16.30 5.77
N LEU A 6 8.44 -16.37 5.61
CA LEU A 6 7.57 -15.21 5.64
C LEU A 6 7.59 -14.52 7.01
N GLY A 7 7.47 -15.26 8.12
CA GLY A 7 7.45 -14.69 9.47
C GLY A 7 6.49 -13.52 9.59
N ASP A 8 6.97 -12.40 10.13
CA ASP A 8 6.22 -11.13 10.25
C ASP A 8 6.45 -10.17 9.07
N ALA A 9 7.03 -10.66 7.96
CA ALA A 9 7.34 -9.82 6.81
C ALA A 9 6.06 -9.35 6.10
N VAL A 10 6.17 -8.16 5.50
CA VAL A 10 5.14 -7.61 4.61
C VAL A 10 5.22 -8.32 3.26
N VAL A 11 4.08 -8.78 2.75
CA VAL A 11 3.99 -9.31 1.39
C VAL A 11 3.74 -8.16 0.43
N VAL A 12 4.65 -7.96 -0.52
CA VAL A 12 4.47 -7.02 -1.62
C VAL A 12 4.24 -7.80 -2.91
N ALA A 13 3.20 -7.43 -3.65
CA ALA A 13 2.92 -8.01 -4.96
C ALA A 13 2.26 -6.98 -5.90
N HIS A 14 2.20 -7.33 -7.18
CA HIS A 14 1.54 -6.53 -8.20
C HIS A 14 0.24 -7.22 -8.62
N ASN A 15 -0.91 -6.68 -8.21
CA ASN A 15 -2.21 -7.35 -8.21
C ASN A 15 -2.27 -8.48 -7.16
N ALA A 16 -1.91 -8.14 -5.92
CA ALA A 16 -1.61 -9.08 -4.83
C ALA A 16 -2.73 -10.08 -4.51
N ARG A 17 -3.99 -9.75 -4.82
CA ARG A 17 -5.11 -10.69 -4.66
C ARG A 17 -4.88 -12.01 -5.39
N PHE A 18 -4.24 -11.95 -6.57
CA PHE A 18 -3.92 -13.15 -7.35
C PHE A 18 -2.96 -14.04 -6.58
N ASP A 19 -1.76 -13.54 -6.25
CA ASP A 19 -0.70 -14.29 -5.56
C ASP A 19 -1.15 -14.81 -4.20
N VAL A 20 -1.80 -13.97 -3.38
CA VAL A 20 -2.27 -14.35 -2.04
C VAL A 20 -3.27 -15.51 -2.10
N THR A 21 -4.08 -15.60 -3.16
CA THR A 21 -5.02 -16.72 -3.32
C THR A 21 -4.27 -18.05 -3.52
N PHE A 22 -3.19 -18.06 -4.32
CA PHE A 22 -2.36 -19.25 -4.49
C PHE A 22 -1.61 -19.62 -3.21
N LEU A 23 -1.06 -18.63 -2.50
CA LEU A 23 -0.36 -18.87 -1.24
C LEU A 23 -1.29 -19.42 -0.15
N LYS A 24 -2.53 -18.89 -0.05
CA LYS A 24 -3.58 -19.43 0.83
C LYS A 24 -3.92 -20.87 0.50
N ALA A 25 -4.12 -21.18 -0.78
CA ALA A 25 -4.40 -22.54 -1.24
C ALA A 25 -3.23 -23.50 -0.93
N ALA A 26 -1.99 -23.08 -1.16
CA ALA A 26 -0.79 -23.87 -0.86
C ALA A 26 -0.58 -24.11 0.65
N ALA A 27 -0.85 -23.10 1.49
CA ALA A 27 -0.84 -23.28 2.94
C ALA A 27 -1.87 -24.33 3.35
N SER A 28 -3.11 -24.22 2.87
CA SER A 28 -4.17 -25.19 3.16
C SER A 28 -3.81 -26.60 2.67
N ALA A 29 -3.27 -26.73 1.46
CA ALA A 29 -2.89 -28.02 0.87
C ALA A 29 -1.76 -28.73 1.64
N THR A 30 -0.96 -27.97 2.39
CA THR A 30 0.14 -28.50 3.23
C THR A 30 -0.24 -28.60 4.70
N GLY A 31 -1.53 -28.44 5.04
CA GLY A 31 -2.02 -28.53 6.43
C GLY A 31 -1.66 -27.32 7.30
N ASN A 32 -1.23 -26.21 6.69
CA ASN A 32 -0.84 -25.00 7.40
C ASN A 32 -1.92 -23.92 7.35
N ARG A 33 -2.00 -23.10 8.41
CA ARG A 33 -2.82 -21.89 8.42
C ARG A 33 -2.09 -20.76 7.70
N TRP A 34 -2.79 -20.02 6.84
CA TRP A 34 -2.27 -18.78 6.30
C TRP A 34 -2.21 -17.69 7.38
N PRO A 35 -1.07 -17.01 7.58
CA PRO A 35 -0.87 -16.10 8.71
C PRO A 35 -1.55 -14.73 8.54
N ASP A 36 -2.17 -14.44 7.39
CA ASP A 36 -2.78 -13.15 7.05
C ASP A 36 -1.82 -11.96 7.30
N PRO A 37 -0.64 -11.93 6.64
CA PRO A 37 0.35 -10.87 6.80
C PRO A 37 -0.19 -9.54 6.24
N VAL A 38 0.50 -8.44 6.56
CA VAL A 38 0.27 -7.17 5.87
C VAL A 38 0.61 -7.34 4.38
N VAL A 39 -0.30 -6.92 3.51
CA VAL A 39 -0.14 -7.02 2.05
C VAL A 39 -0.15 -5.63 1.43
N ILE A 40 0.87 -5.31 0.65
CA ILE A 40 0.95 -4.09 -0.16
C ILE A 40 0.79 -4.46 -1.63
N ASP A 41 -0.25 -3.90 -2.27
CA ASP A 41 -0.51 -4.07 -3.69
C ASP A 41 -0.01 -2.85 -4.48
N THR A 42 1.06 -3.05 -5.25
CA THR A 42 1.67 -1.98 -6.06
C THR A 42 0.74 -1.49 -7.17
N VAL A 43 -0.25 -2.26 -7.62
CA VAL A 43 -1.26 -1.77 -8.60
C VAL A 43 -2.12 -0.67 -7.98
N LEU A 44 -2.50 -0.80 -6.70
CA LEU A 44 -3.33 0.19 -6.02
C LEU A 44 -2.56 1.50 -5.81
N LEU A 45 -1.31 1.40 -5.40
CA LEU A 45 -0.41 2.55 -5.29
C LEU A 45 -0.18 3.20 -6.67
N ALA A 46 0.11 2.41 -7.71
CA ALA A 46 0.35 2.91 -9.05
C ALA A 46 -0.86 3.64 -9.63
N ARG A 47 -2.08 3.12 -9.43
CA ARG A 47 -3.33 3.80 -9.82
C ARG A 47 -3.50 5.18 -9.20
N ALA A 48 -2.91 5.38 -8.02
CA ALA A 48 -2.96 6.64 -7.30
C ALA A 48 -1.87 7.63 -7.68
N LEU A 49 -0.77 7.15 -8.25
CA LEU A 49 0.50 7.90 -8.34
C LEU A 49 1.03 8.03 -9.76
N VAL A 50 0.58 7.18 -10.67
CA VAL A 50 1.05 7.12 -12.05
C VAL A 50 -0.10 7.48 -12.97
N THR A 51 0.07 8.59 -13.68
CA THR A 51 -0.94 9.12 -14.60
C THR A 51 -0.95 8.33 -15.92
N ARG A 52 -2.00 8.55 -16.74
CA ARG A 52 -2.08 7.93 -18.07
C ARG A 52 -1.05 8.47 -19.05
N ASP A 53 -0.54 9.69 -18.82
CA ASP A 53 0.50 10.30 -19.65
C ASP A 53 1.87 9.64 -19.38
N GLU A 54 2.07 9.12 -18.17
CA GLU A 54 3.30 8.40 -17.79
C GLU A 54 3.25 6.93 -18.21
N ALA A 55 2.11 6.26 -18.02
CA ALA A 55 1.93 4.86 -18.38
C ALA A 55 0.57 4.62 -19.06
N PRO A 56 0.52 3.88 -20.18
CA PRO A 56 -0.74 3.57 -20.86
C PRO A 56 -1.67 2.68 -20.03
N ASN A 57 -1.11 1.97 -19.04
CA ASN A 57 -1.81 1.12 -18.09
C ASN A 57 -0.92 0.87 -16.86
N HIS A 58 -1.51 0.33 -15.80
CA HIS A 58 -0.80 -0.03 -14.57
C HIS A 58 -0.34 -1.49 -14.54
N LYS A 59 -0.05 -2.11 -15.70
CA LYS A 59 0.57 -3.45 -15.73
C LYS A 59 2.04 -3.35 -15.28
N LEU A 60 2.56 -4.41 -14.66
CA LEU A 60 3.94 -4.47 -14.18
C LEU A 60 4.94 -4.07 -15.27
N ALA A 61 4.82 -4.62 -16.48
CA ALA A 61 5.72 -4.29 -17.60
C ALA A 61 5.68 -2.81 -18.03
N SER A 62 4.55 -2.12 -17.87
CA SER A 62 4.43 -0.68 -18.15
C SER A 62 5.07 0.14 -17.03
N LEU A 63 4.83 -0.23 -15.78
CA LEU A 63 5.41 0.46 -14.62
C LEU A 63 6.91 0.24 -14.52
N ALA A 64 7.41 -0.96 -14.83
CA ALA A 64 8.82 -1.28 -14.89
C ALA A 64 9.57 -0.36 -15.86
N ARG A 65 8.95 -0.01 -17.00
CA ARG A 65 9.50 0.99 -17.94
C ARG A 65 9.52 2.39 -17.35
N VAL A 66 8.43 2.82 -16.69
CA VAL A 66 8.33 4.14 -16.05
C VAL A 66 9.37 4.32 -14.94
N PHE A 67 9.59 3.28 -14.14
CA PHE A 67 10.49 3.33 -13.00
C PHE A 67 11.90 2.78 -13.29
N HIS A 68 12.22 2.54 -14.57
CA HIS A 68 13.52 2.07 -15.03
C HIS A 68 14.03 0.82 -14.28
N ALA A 69 13.14 -0.17 -14.11
CA ALA A 69 13.47 -1.43 -13.46
C ALA A 69 14.65 -2.13 -14.15
N GLN A 70 15.52 -2.73 -13.35
CA GLN A 70 16.72 -3.42 -13.84
C GLN A 70 16.37 -4.75 -14.51
N VAL A 71 15.29 -5.38 -14.04
CA VAL A 71 14.80 -6.64 -14.57
C VAL A 71 13.53 -6.40 -15.37
N THR A 72 13.51 -6.88 -16.61
CA THR A 72 12.29 -6.83 -17.43
C THR A 72 11.38 -7.98 -17.01
N PRO A 73 10.13 -7.70 -16.59
CA PRO A 73 9.17 -8.75 -16.27
C PRO A 73 8.80 -9.53 -17.53
N ASP A 74 8.89 -10.86 -17.44
CA ASP A 74 8.71 -11.80 -18.54
C ASP A 74 7.81 -12.99 -18.14
N HIS A 75 7.01 -12.82 -17.09
CA HIS A 75 6.15 -13.84 -16.49
C HIS A 75 6.90 -14.95 -15.73
N ARG A 76 8.21 -14.83 -15.55
CA ARG A 76 8.95 -15.64 -14.59
C ARG A 76 8.76 -15.05 -13.19
N ALA A 77 8.32 -15.87 -12.25
CA ALA A 77 8.00 -15.42 -10.88
C ALA A 77 9.13 -14.60 -10.23
N LEU A 78 10.40 -15.02 -10.37
CA LEU A 78 11.53 -14.29 -9.81
C LEU A 78 11.77 -12.94 -10.50
N HIS A 79 11.66 -12.89 -11.82
CA HIS A 79 11.86 -11.65 -12.58
C HIS A 79 10.73 -10.65 -12.29
N ASP A 80 9.49 -11.13 -12.23
CA ASP A 80 8.33 -10.30 -11.87
C ASP A 80 8.44 -9.78 -10.44
N ALA A 81 8.95 -10.59 -9.49
CA ALA A 81 9.21 -10.14 -8.13
C ALA A 81 10.32 -9.07 -8.08
N GLN A 82 11.42 -9.24 -8.81
CA GLN A 82 12.50 -8.25 -8.91
C GLN A 82 12.02 -6.94 -9.53
N ALA A 83 11.28 -7.00 -10.63
CA ALA A 83 10.66 -5.83 -11.25
C ALA A 83 9.65 -5.14 -10.31
N THR A 84 8.92 -5.93 -9.50
CA THR A 84 7.98 -5.39 -8.51
C THR A 84 8.71 -4.60 -7.42
N VAL A 85 9.91 -5.02 -7.01
CA VAL A 85 10.74 -4.26 -6.04
C VAL A 85 11.13 -2.89 -6.61
N ASP A 86 11.60 -2.84 -7.85
CA ASP A 86 11.97 -1.57 -8.49
C ASP A 86 10.77 -0.64 -8.63
N VAL A 87 9.62 -1.18 -9.05
CA VAL A 87 8.36 -0.44 -9.12
C VAL A 87 7.93 0.05 -7.73
N LEU A 88 8.05 -0.78 -6.69
CA LEU A 88 7.76 -0.38 -5.31
C LEU A 88 8.65 0.79 -4.88
N HIS A 89 9.96 0.73 -5.10
CA HIS A 89 10.87 1.82 -4.74
C HIS A 89 10.50 3.12 -5.44
N GLY A 90 10.17 3.06 -6.73
CA GLY A 90 9.68 4.22 -7.48
C GLY A 90 8.39 4.81 -6.90
N LEU A 91 7.43 3.96 -6.51
CA LEU A 91 6.18 4.38 -5.88
C LEU A 91 6.42 4.97 -4.47
N LEU A 92 7.32 4.36 -3.68
CA LEU A 92 7.73 4.85 -2.36
C LEU A 92 8.34 6.25 -2.44
N GLY A 93 9.21 6.50 -3.43
CA GLY A 93 9.75 7.84 -3.69
C GLY A 93 8.65 8.88 -3.94
N ARG A 94 7.58 8.52 -4.65
CA ARG A 94 6.46 9.43 -4.92
C ARG A 94 5.59 9.68 -3.68
N VAL A 95 5.21 8.64 -2.94
CA VAL A 95 4.38 8.81 -1.73
C VAL A 95 5.12 9.49 -0.59
N GLY A 96 6.44 9.32 -0.50
CA GLY A 96 7.28 10.03 0.46
C GLY A 96 7.15 11.54 0.31
N GLY A 97 7.14 12.05 -0.93
CA GLY A 97 6.86 13.46 -1.22
C GLY A 97 5.44 13.93 -0.87
N LEU A 98 4.54 13.00 -0.55
CA LEU A 98 3.15 13.25 -0.14
C LEU A 98 2.92 13.00 1.36
N GLY A 99 4.00 12.87 2.15
CA GLY A 99 3.95 12.71 3.59
C GLY A 99 3.58 11.31 4.07
N VAL A 100 3.89 10.26 3.28
CA VAL A 100 3.71 8.87 3.69
C VAL A 100 5.07 8.31 4.08
N HIS A 101 5.25 8.00 5.35
CA HIS A 101 6.53 7.58 5.93
C HIS A 101 6.45 6.28 6.73
N THR A 102 5.25 5.79 6.99
CA THR A 102 5.03 4.54 7.73
C THR A 102 4.34 3.48 6.89
N LEU A 103 4.48 2.21 7.31
CA LEU A 103 3.78 1.09 6.68
C LEU A 103 2.25 1.25 6.77
N GLU A 104 1.74 1.74 7.89
CA GLU A 104 0.31 1.95 8.10
C GLU A 104 -0.26 3.01 7.15
N GLU A 105 0.43 4.14 6.99
CA GLU A 105 0.06 5.17 6.02
C GLU A 105 0.13 4.66 4.58
N LEU A 106 1.09 3.78 4.26
CA LEU A 106 1.22 3.17 2.95
C LEU A 106 0.10 2.16 2.68
N ALA A 107 -0.21 1.30 3.65
CA ALA A 107 -1.24 0.27 3.56
C ALA A 107 -2.65 0.88 3.43
N THR A 108 -2.88 2.02 4.08
CA THR A 108 -4.13 2.78 4.00
C THR A 108 -4.15 3.79 2.85
N TYR A 109 -3.06 3.89 2.07
CA TYR A 109 -2.94 4.86 1.00
C TYR A 109 -3.97 4.60 -0.11
N SER A 110 -4.99 5.45 -0.17
CA SER A 110 -6.03 5.39 -1.18
C SER A 110 -6.29 6.75 -1.83
N VAL A 111 -6.60 6.74 -3.12
CA VAL A 111 -7.11 7.91 -3.88
C VAL A 111 -8.48 8.35 -3.36
N ARG A 112 -9.18 7.50 -2.58
CA ARG A 112 -10.51 7.82 -2.05
C ARG A 112 -10.53 8.99 -1.07
N VAL A 113 -9.39 9.42 -0.55
CA VAL A 113 -9.27 10.63 0.26
C VAL A 113 -8.83 11.77 -0.66
N PRO A 114 -9.72 12.72 -1.01
CA PRO A 114 -9.39 13.84 -1.89
C PRO A 114 -8.15 14.60 -1.41
N GLN A 115 -7.37 15.18 -2.32
CA GLN A 115 -6.18 15.96 -1.96
C GLN A 115 -6.50 17.08 -0.94
N ALA A 116 -7.68 17.69 -1.05
CA ALA A 116 -8.17 18.68 -0.09
C ALA A 116 -8.30 18.13 1.34
N THR A 117 -8.71 16.88 1.49
CA THR A 117 -8.77 16.20 2.79
C THR A 117 -7.38 15.83 3.29
N ARG A 118 -6.47 15.41 2.39
CA ARG A 118 -5.07 15.12 2.76
C ARG A 118 -4.30 16.34 3.25
N ARG A 119 -4.53 17.51 2.63
CA ARG A 119 -3.96 18.80 3.10
C ARG A 119 -4.41 19.17 4.50
N LYS A 120 -5.42 18.52 5.06
CA LYS A 120 -5.90 18.71 6.44
C LYS A 120 -5.33 17.69 7.43
N ARG A 121 -4.34 16.87 7.03
CA ARG A 121 -3.69 15.91 7.94
C ARG A 121 -3.08 16.59 9.16
N TYR A 122 -2.64 17.84 9.01
CA TYR A 122 -2.12 18.66 10.11
C TYR A 122 -3.11 18.83 11.28
N LEU A 123 -4.41 18.65 11.05
CA LEU A 123 -5.41 18.66 12.14
C LEU A 123 -5.20 17.53 13.16
N ALA A 124 -4.43 16.51 12.79
CA ALA A 124 -4.10 15.37 13.63
C ALA A 124 -2.69 15.43 14.24
N ASP A 125 -1.86 16.43 13.91
CA ASP A 125 -0.45 16.48 14.33
C ASP A 125 -0.30 16.51 15.86
N ASP A 126 -1.23 17.16 16.56
CA ASP A 126 -1.24 17.27 18.02
C ASP A 126 -2.09 16.18 18.71
N LEU A 127 -2.60 15.19 17.97
CA LEU A 127 -3.41 14.13 18.56
C LEU A 127 -2.51 13.09 19.27
N PRO A 128 -2.94 12.57 20.44
CA PRO A 128 -2.22 11.50 21.12
C PRO A 128 -2.26 10.21 20.30
N SER A 129 -1.17 9.44 20.34
CA SER A 129 -1.06 8.12 19.69
C SER A 129 -1.74 6.98 20.47
N ALA A 130 -2.53 7.31 21.50
CA ALA A 130 -3.21 6.35 22.36
C ALA A 130 -4.71 6.32 22.05
N PRO A 131 -5.42 5.19 22.31
CA PRO A 131 -6.86 5.10 22.14
C PRO A 131 -7.62 6.19 22.91
N GLY A 132 -8.74 6.65 22.35
CA GLY A 132 -9.49 7.75 22.95
C GLY A 132 -10.69 8.22 22.14
N VAL A 133 -11.32 9.30 22.60
CA VAL A 133 -12.44 9.95 21.93
C VAL A 133 -11.93 11.19 21.20
N TYR A 134 -12.25 11.33 19.92
CA TYR A 134 -11.92 12.52 19.13
C TYR A 134 -13.19 13.27 18.70
N MET A 135 -13.07 14.58 18.52
CA MET A 135 -14.16 15.46 18.11
C MET A 135 -13.74 16.31 16.92
N PHE A 136 -14.52 16.31 15.85
CA PHE A 136 -14.39 17.32 14.79
C PHE A 136 -15.23 18.54 15.14
N LYS A 137 -14.62 19.73 15.08
CA LYS A 137 -15.29 21.00 15.35
C LYS A 137 -15.26 21.91 14.13
N ASP A 138 -16.25 22.78 13.98
CA ASP A 138 -16.20 23.88 13.01
C ASP A 138 -15.28 25.02 13.49
N GLY A 139 -15.11 26.05 12.66
CA GLY A 139 -14.27 27.21 13.00
C GLY A 139 -14.80 28.08 14.15
N GLN A 140 -16.00 27.79 14.66
CA GLN A 140 -16.60 28.44 15.84
C GLN A 140 -16.55 27.52 17.08
N GLY A 141 -15.91 26.36 16.97
CA GLY A 141 -15.77 25.38 18.05
C GLY A 141 -16.99 24.48 18.26
N ARG A 142 -18.01 24.52 17.39
CA ARG A 142 -19.18 23.64 17.49
C ARG A 142 -18.80 22.23 17.06
N VAL A 143 -19.21 21.23 17.83
CA VAL A 143 -18.94 19.82 17.52
C VAL A 143 -19.80 19.38 16.33
N LEU A 144 -19.13 18.91 15.29
CA LEU A 144 -19.74 18.36 14.08
C LEU A 144 -19.84 16.83 14.13
N TYR A 145 -18.89 16.17 14.81
CA TYR A 145 -18.80 14.72 14.92
C TYR A 145 -18.00 14.30 16.14
N VAL A 146 -18.37 13.16 16.74
CA VAL A 146 -17.63 12.51 17.83
C VAL A 146 -17.38 11.06 17.44
N GLY A 147 -16.13 10.61 17.56
CA GLY A 147 -15.72 9.24 17.24
C GLY A 147 -14.78 8.67 18.30
N THR A 148 -14.50 7.37 18.19
CA THR A 148 -13.55 6.66 19.04
C THR A 148 -12.41 6.11 18.18
N SER A 149 -11.19 6.21 18.69
CA SER A 149 -10.00 5.54 18.16
C SER A 149 -9.68 4.38 19.11
N VAL A 150 -9.60 3.17 18.57
CA VAL A 150 -9.31 1.92 19.30
C VAL A 150 -7.92 1.42 18.97
#